data_AF-A0A3D5R0L2-F1
#
_entry.id   AF-A0A3D5R0L2-F1
#
_cell.length_a   1.000
_cell.length_b   1.000
_cell.length_c   1.000
_cell.angle_alpha   90.00
_cell.angle_beta   90.00
_cell.angle_gamma   90.00
#
_symmetry.space_group_name_H-M   'P 1'
#
loop_
_entity.id
_entity.type
_entity.pdbx_description
1 polymer ?
#
loop_
_entity_poly.entity_id
_entity_poly.type
_entity_poly.pdbx_seq_one_letter_code
_entity_poly.pdbx_strand_id
1 'polypeptide(L)'
;MKKEDCILFSGGAQGAEAEFGANAESFGIEEVNFTFNGHSIIRKSGWRVLNHEELKNGDISLEYVSRLMNRRYTDNETFRKILQSIWYQINNGQEIFVIGEILDDKTVKGGTGWGAEFSKICNKPLHVFDQKKNNWFTWNKLEWVEHKKTD
;
A
#
# COMPACT_ATOMS: atom_id res chain seq x y z
N MET A 1 1.15 18.17 11.50
CA MET A 1 2.33 17.29 11.69
C MET A 1 3.54 18.04 11.19
N LYS A 2 4.70 17.92 11.85
CA LYS A 2 5.95 18.44 11.27
C LYS A 2 6.57 17.36 10.40
N LYS A 3 7.29 17.75 9.35
CA LYS A 3 7.86 16.79 8.40
C LYS A 3 8.92 15.89 9.04
N GLU A 4 9.60 16.38 10.07
CA GLU A 4 10.64 15.66 10.81
C GLU A 4 10.04 14.53 11.68
N ASP A 5 8.74 14.56 11.93
CA ASP A 5 8.01 13.53 12.68
C ASP A 5 7.35 12.49 11.75
N CYS A 6 7.59 12.58 10.43
CA CYS A 6 6.94 11.75 9.42
C CYS A 6 7.95 10.84 8.71
N ILE A 7 7.55 9.60 8.44
CA ILE A 7 8.29 8.66 7.60
C ILE A 7 7.33 8.10 6.55
N LEU A 8 7.75 8.13 5.28
CA LEU A 8 7.06 7.46 4.18
C LEU A 8 7.48 5.99 4.14
N PHE A 9 6.54 5.08 4.38
CA PHE A 9 6.73 3.64 4.16
C PHE A 9 6.12 3.22 2.82
N SER A 10 6.90 2.57 1.94
CA SER A 10 6.42 2.09 0.64
C SER A 10 7.17 0.84 0.15
N GLY A 11 6.85 0.33 -1.05
CA GLY A 11 7.56 -0.77 -1.70
C GLY A 11 8.62 -0.33 -2.73
N GLY A 12 8.69 0.97 -3.05
CA GLY A 12 9.59 1.54 -4.05
C GLY A 12 9.26 1.19 -5.52
N ALA A 13 8.06 0.68 -5.79
CA ALA A 13 7.62 0.27 -7.13
C ALA A 13 7.40 1.47 -8.08
N GLN A 14 7.34 1.19 -9.39
CA GLN A 14 7.02 2.21 -10.39
C GLN A 14 5.57 2.71 -10.23
N GLY A 15 5.37 4.01 -10.43
CA GLY A 15 4.05 4.65 -10.35
C GLY A 15 3.88 5.41 -9.04
N ALA A 16 2.80 5.14 -8.31
CA ALA A 16 2.43 5.91 -7.12
C ALA A 16 3.54 5.97 -6.07
N GLU A 17 4.11 4.81 -5.69
CA GLU A 17 5.16 4.73 -4.66
C GLU A 17 6.40 5.54 -5.04
N ALA A 18 6.79 5.52 -6.31
CA ALA A 18 7.89 6.31 -6.81
C ALA A 18 7.65 7.81 -6.73
N GLU A 19 6.44 8.25 -7.07
CA GLU A 19 6.03 9.65 -7.00
C GLU A 19 5.97 10.14 -5.54
N PHE A 20 5.36 9.35 -4.65
CA PHE A 20 5.37 9.66 -3.22
C PHE A 20 6.80 9.75 -2.67
N GLY A 21 7.69 8.82 -3.05
CA GLY A 21 9.09 8.85 -2.65
C GLY A 21 9.84 10.08 -3.16
N ALA A 22 9.63 10.47 -4.42
CA ALA A 22 10.24 11.69 -4.98
C ALA A 22 9.77 12.96 -4.26
N ASN A 23 8.48 13.02 -3.94
CA ASN A 23 7.93 14.13 -3.16
C ASN A 23 8.50 14.14 -1.73
N ALA A 24 8.51 12.99 -1.03
CA ALA A 24 9.09 12.87 0.31
C ALA A 24 10.54 13.37 0.34
N GLU A 25 11.37 12.93 -0.60
CA GLU A 25 12.74 13.39 -0.76
C GLU A 25 12.82 14.92 -0.98
N SER A 26 12.00 15.47 -1.87
CA SER A 26 11.99 16.92 -2.16
C SER A 26 11.59 17.77 -0.95
N PHE A 27 10.72 17.25 -0.08
CA PHE A 27 10.28 17.92 1.14
C PHE A 27 11.21 17.66 2.34
N GLY A 28 12.15 16.72 2.21
CA GLY A 28 13.05 16.29 3.29
C GLY A 28 12.36 15.42 4.33
N ILE A 29 11.39 14.60 3.90
CA ILE A 29 10.74 13.56 4.69
C ILE A 29 11.53 12.26 4.51
N GLU A 30 11.77 11.53 5.60
CA GLU A 30 12.45 10.23 5.53
C GLU A 30 11.60 9.20 4.81
N GLU A 31 12.22 8.31 4.04
CA GLU A 31 11.53 7.21 3.37
C GLU A 31 12.16 5.86 3.71
N VAL A 32 11.31 4.84 3.85
CA VAL A 32 11.69 3.43 4.00
C VAL A 32 10.91 2.62 2.97
N ASN A 33 11.66 2.02 2.05
CA ASN A 33 11.15 1.22 0.94
C ASN A 33 11.40 -0.27 1.22
N PHE A 34 10.37 -0.98 1.67
CA PHE A 34 10.44 -2.41 1.96
C PHE A 34 10.49 -3.22 0.66
N THR A 35 11.54 -4.02 0.51
CA THR A 35 11.80 -4.78 -0.71
C THR A 35 12.37 -6.17 -0.38
N PHE A 36 12.61 -6.99 -1.39
CA PHE A 36 13.23 -8.31 -1.25
C PHE A 36 14.09 -8.63 -2.47
N ASN A 37 14.97 -9.62 -2.35
CA ASN A 37 15.84 -10.01 -3.46
C ASN A 37 15.02 -10.45 -4.69
N GLY A 38 15.30 -9.81 -5.84
CA GLY A 38 14.58 -10.05 -7.10
C GLY A 38 13.33 -9.16 -7.31
N HIS A 39 12.98 -8.30 -6.35
CA HIS A 39 11.90 -7.33 -6.52
C HIS A 39 12.35 -6.15 -7.41
N SER A 40 11.59 -5.84 -8.45
CA SER A 40 11.88 -4.70 -9.33
C SER A 40 11.36 -3.40 -8.71
N ILE A 41 12.28 -2.55 -8.26
CA ILE A 41 11.99 -1.24 -7.66
C ILE A 41 12.71 -0.14 -8.44
N ILE A 42 12.14 1.07 -8.45
CA ILE A 42 12.74 2.23 -9.12
C ILE A 42 13.32 3.26 -8.16
N ARG A 43 12.81 3.32 -6.92
CA ARG A 43 13.43 4.13 -5.85
C ARG A 43 14.82 3.58 -5.55
N LYS A 44 15.80 4.44 -5.27
CA LYS A 44 17.21 4.06 -4.98
C LYS A 44 17.66 4.36 -3.55
N SER A 45 16.74 4.81 -2.71
CA SER A 45 16.98 5.32 -1.36
C SER A 45 16.01 4.68 -0.37
N GLY A 46 16.38 4.68 0.91
CA GLY A 46 15.55 4.14 1.99
C GLY A 46 15.33 2.63 1.94
N TRP A 47 16.17 1.86 1.23
CA TRP A 47 15.91 0.43 1.02
C TRP A 47 15.98 -0.37 2.32
N ARG A 48 14.91 -1.11 2.59
CA ARG A 48 14.87 -2.15 3.62
C ARG A 48 14.61 -3.49 2.96
N VAL A 49 15.69 -4.19 2.62
CA VAL A 49 15.61 -5.55 2.06
C VAL A 49 15.22 -6.51 3.18
N LEU A 50 14.07 -7.17 3.01
CA LEU A 50 13.55 -8.18 3.92
C LEU A 50 14.20 -9.54 3.62
N ASN A 51 14.67 -10.21 4.67
CA ASN A 51 15.18 -11.57 4.57
C ASN A 51 14.04 -12.61 4.64
N HIS A 52 14.39 -13.90 4.49
CA HIS A 52 13.40 -14.99 4.49
C HIS A 52 12.60 -15.10 5.80
N GLU A 53 13.24 -14.94 6.95
CA GLU A 53 12.57 -14.99 8.25
C GLU A 53 11.64 -13.80 8.45
N GLU A 54 12.03 -12.61 7.97
CA GLU A 54 11.19 -11.42 8.01
C GLU A 54 9.98 -11.56 7.11
N LEU A 55 10.16 -12.02 5.87
CA LEU A 55 9.07 -12.26 4.93
C LEU A 55 8.03 -13.23 5.48
N LYS A 56 8.43 -14.25 6.25
CA LYS A 56 7.51 -15.17 6.92
C LYS A 56 6.58 -14.50 7.93
N ASN A 57 6.96 -13.37 8.54
CA ASN A 57 6.10 -12.67 9.50
C ASN A 57 4.85 -12.07 8.83
N GLY A 58 4.96 -11.72 7.55
CA GLY A 58 3.85 -11.24 6.73
C GLY A 58 3.14 -12.34 5.95
N ASP A 59 3.39 -13.61 6.26
CA ASP A 59 2.83 -14.73 5.50
C ASP A 59 1.32 -14.83 5.70
N ILE A 60 0.60 -14.96 4.59
CA ILE A 60 -0.85 -15.03 4.57
C ILE A 60 -1.31 -15.99 3.50
N SER A 61 -2.37 -16.76 3.77
CA SER A 61 -2.86 -17.71 2.80
C SER A 61 -3.47 -16.99 1.60
N LEU A 62 -3.07 -17.40 0.39
CA LEU A 62 -3.64 -16.87 -0.85
C LEU A 62 -5.14 -17.13 -0.97
N GLU A 63 -5.64 -18.19 -0.35
CA GLU A 63 -7.08 -18.46 -0.25
C GLU A 63 -7.80 -17.36 0.53
N TYR A 64 -7.24 -16.92 1.65
CA TYR A 64 -7.80 -15.83 2.43
C TYR A 64 -7.81 -14.52 1.64
N VAL A 65 -6.69 -14.18 0.99
CA VAL A 65 -6.59 -12.99 0.13
C VAL A 65 -7.58 -13.07 -1.02
N SER A 66 -7.70 -14.22 -1.69
CA SER A 66 -8.62 -14.44 -2.81
C SER A 66 -10.08 -14.23 -2.42
N ARG A 67 -10.47 -14.78 -1.26
CA ARG A 67 -11.83 -14.63 -0.73
C ARG A 67 -12.14 -13.17 -0.38
N LEU A 68 -11.19 -12.48 0.24
CA LEU A 68 -11.38 -11.11 0.71
C LEU A 68 -11.38 -10.10 -0.45
N MET A 69 -10.55 -10.33 -1.46
CA MET A 69 -10.47 -9.51 -2.67
C MET A 69 -11.51 -9.87 -3.74
N ASN A 70 -12.31 -10.93 -3.53
CA ASN A 70 -13.23 -11.51 -4.52
C ASN A 70 -12.57 -11.80 -5.88
N ARG A 71 -11.34 -12.31 -5.87
CA ARG A 71 -10.50 -12.53 -7.06
C ARG A 71 -9.71 -13.82 -6.94
N ARG A 72 -9.36 -14.43 -8.08
CA ARG A 72 -8.42 -15.56 -8.11
C ARG A 72 -7.03 -15.05 -8.45
N TYR A 73 -6.05 -15.39 -7.62
CA TYR A 73 -4.65 -15.10 -7.85
C TYR A 73 -3.92 -16.37 -8.26
N THR A 74 -3.03 -16.26 -9.24
CA THR A 74 -2.09 -17.34 -9.55
C THR A 74 -1.04 -17.39 -8.45
N ASP A 75 -0.92 -18.54 -7.81
CA ASP A 75 0.10 -18.77 -6.80
C ASP A 75 1.48 -18.74 -7.44
N ASN A 76 2.24 -17.69 -7.14
CA ASN A 76 3.64 -17.58 -7.53
C ASN A 76 4.45 -16.96 -6.39
N GLU A 77 5.71 -17.37 -6.26
CA GLU A 77 6.58 -17.01 -5.14
C GLU A 77 6.80 -15.49 -5.05
N THR A 78 7.00 -14.83 -6.19
CA THR A 78 7.20 -13.37 -6.23
C THR A 78 5.98 -12.62 -5.70
N PHE A 79 4.78 -13.05 -6.09
CA PHE A 79 3.53 -12.45 -5.64
C PHE A 79 3.35 -12.63 -4.14
N ARG A 80 3.65 -13.80 -3.58
CA ARG A 80 3.66 -13.99 -2.12
C ARG A 80 4.61 -13.02 -1.42
N LYS A 81 5.83 -12.86 -1.94
CA LYS A 81 6.81 -11.90 -1.39
C LYS A 81 6.34 -10.45 -1.47
N ILE A 82 5.59 -10.08 -2.53
CA ILE A 82 4.94 -8.76 -2.61
C ILE A 82 3.89 -8.59 -1.52
N LEU A 83 3.04 -9.59 -1.28
CA LEU A 83 2.03 -9.51 -0.21
C LEU A 83 2.70 -9.40 1.17
N GLN A 84 3.78 -10.14 1.39
CA GLN A 84 4.58 -10.11 2.61
C GLN A 84 5.28 -8.74 2.80
N SER A 85 5.79 -8.11 1.74
CA SER A 85 6.38 -6.77 1.86
C SER A 85 5.33 -5.69 2.10
N ILE A 86 4.13 -5.80 1.51
CA ILE A 86 3.00 -4.90 1.79
C ILE A 86 2.59 -4.99 3.26
N TRP A 87 2.62 -6.17 3.88
CA TRP A 87 2.36 -6.32 5.32
C TRP A 87 3.28 -5.43 6.17
N TYR A 88 4.56 -5.35 5.83
CA TYR A 88 5.51 -4.46 6.52
C TYR A 88 5.19 -2.99 6.32
N GLN A 89 4.83 -2.59 5.10
CA GLN A 89 4.42 -1.21 4.80
C GLN A 89 3.22 -0.81 5.66
N ILE A 90 2.16 -1.62 5.63
CA ILE A 90 0.94 -1.32 6.36
C ILE A 90 1.17 -1.37 7.86
N ASN A 91 1.91 -2.34 8.40
CA ASN A 91 2.13 -2.43 9.85
C ASN A 91 2.92 -1.25 10.41
N ASN A 92 3.90 -0.72 9.67
CA ASN A 92 4.68 0.44 10.10
C ASN A 92 3.97 1.77 9.83
N GLY A 93 3.08 1.85 8.84
CA GLY A 93 2.32 3.06 8.54
C GLY A 93 1.25 3.40 9.58
N GLN A 94 1.08 4.68 9.93
CA GLN A 94 -0.02 5.12 10.80
C GLN A 94 -1.27 5.48 10.01
N GLU A 95 -1.09 6.13 8.86
CA GLU A 95 -2.13 6.46 7.89
C GLU A 95 -1.73 5.89 6.53
N ILE A 96 -2.71 5.34 5.81
CA ILE A 96 -2.47 4.62 4.56
C ILE A 96 -3.09 5.38 3.39
N PHE A 97 -2.26 5.66 2.39
CA PHE A 97 -2.67 6.32 1.15
C PHE A 97 -2.51 5.36 -0.03
N VAL A 98 -3.58 5.21 -0.80
CA VAL A 98 -3.66 4.29 -1.92
C VAL A 98 -4.04 5.07 -3.17
N ILE A 99 -3.40 4.76 -4.30
CA ILE A 99 -3.78 5.30 -5.61
C ILE A 99 -4.30 4.14 -6.46
N GLY A 100 -5.52 4.25 -6.97
CA GLY A 100 -6.12 3.18 -7.75
C GLY A 100 -7.55 3.47 -8.20
N GLU A 101 -8.30 2.41 -8.48
CA GLU A 101 -9.70 2.47 -8.91
C GLU A 101 -10.54 1.70 -7.88
N ILE A 102 -11.56 2.34 -7.30
CA ILE A 102 -12.52 1.68 -6.40
C ILE A 102 -13.50 0.90 -7.27
N LEU A 103 -13.64 -0.39 -7.02
CA LEU A 103 -14.59 -1.26 -7.71
C LEU A 103 -15.96 -1.29 -7.01
N ASP A 104 -16.95 -1.86 -7.68
CA ASP A 104 -18.33 -1.98 -7.16
C ASP A 104 -18.42 -2.79 -5.87
N ASP A 105 -17.50 -3.75 -5.65
CA ASP A 105 -17.38 -4.52 -4.42
C ASP A 105 -16.63 -3.79 -3.29
N LYS A 106 -16.34 -2.49 -3.48
CA LYS A 106 -15.60 -1.60 -2.57
C LYS A 106 -14.13 -1.96 -2.38
N THR A 107 -13.58 -2.91 -3.16
CA THR A 107 -12.15 -3.18 -3.19
C THR A 107 -11.43 -2.23 -4.13
N VAL A 108 -10.12 -2.05 -3.94
CA VAL A 108 -9.28 -1.32 -4.89
C VAL A 108 -8.69 -2.30 -5.92
N LYS A 109 -8.60 -1.87 -7.18
CA LYS A 109 -8.06 -2.68 -8.27
C LYS A 109 -6.55 -2.95 -8.13
N GLY A 110 -6.11 -4.14 -8.55
CA GLY A 110 -4.68 -4.49 -8.64
C GLY A 110 -4.03 -4.86 -7.29
N GLY A 111 -2.69 -4.82 -7.25
CA GLY A 111 -1.87 -5.15 -6.05
C GLY A 111 -2.07 -4.16 -4.90
N THR A 112 -2.31 -2.88 -5.22
CA THR A 112 -2.70 -1.85 -4.25
C THR A 112 -4.00 -2.17 -3.52
N GLY A 113 -4.86 -2.99 -4.16
CA GLY A 113 -6.05 -3.56 -3.55
C GLY A 113 -5.78 -4.31 -2.26
N TRP A 114 -4.75 -5.15 -2.25
CA TRP A 114 -4.40 -5.90 -1.04
C TRP A 114 -3.97 -4.98 0.10
N GLY A 115 -3.15 -3.97 -0.18
CA GLY A 115 -2.75 -2.97 0.82
C GLY A 115 -3.93 -2.23 1.42
N ALA A 116 -4.90 -1.82 0.59
CA ALA A 116 -6.14 -1.18 1.04
C ALA A 116 -6.95 -2.11 1.95
N GLU A 117 -7.19 -3.35 1.53
CA GLU A 117 -7.97 -4.31 2.31
C GLU A 117 -7.29 -4.69 3.63
N PHE A 118 -5.98 -4.92 3.61
CA PHE A 118 -5.23 -5.20 4.84
C PHE A 118 -5.29 -4.03 5.83
N SER A 119 -5.28 -2.80 5.32
CA SER A 119 -5.46 -1.60 6.15
C SER A 119 -6.83 -1.54 6.82
N LYS A 120 -7.89 -1.97 6.12
CA LYS A 120 -9.24 -2.10 6.71
C LYS A 120 -9.25 -3.11 7.87
N ILE A 121 -8.59 -4.25 7.71
CA ILE A 121 -8.45 -5.28 8.75
C ILE A 121 -7.72 -4.73 9.97
N CYS A 122 -6.62 -3.99 9.75
CA CYS A 122 -5.85 -3.34 10.80
C CYS A 122 -6.53 -2.11 11.43
N ASN A 123 -7.72 -1.72 10.94
CA ASN A 123 -8.44 -0.50 11.34
C ASN A 123 -7.58 0.78 11.24
N LYS A 124 -6.68 0.85 10.25
CA LYS A 124 -5.87 2.05 10.01
C LYS A 124 -6.66 3.09 9.21
N PRO A 125 -6.48 4.39 9.47
CA PRO A 125 -6.95 5.45 8.57
C PRO A 125 -6.51 5.14 7.14
N LEU A 126 -7.48 5.11 6.23
CA LEU A 126 -7.28 4.65 4.86
C LEU A 126 -7.91 5.63 3.89
N HIS A 127 -7.07 6.14 2.99
CA HIS A 127 -7.43 7.08 1.96
C HIS A 127 -7.11 6.49 0.59
N VAL A 128 -8.03 6.64 -0.35
CA VAL A 128 -7.80 6.26 -1.74
C VAL A 128 -8.06 7.44 -2.65
N PHE A 129 -7.11 7.70 -3.55
CA PHE A 129 -7.38 8.54 -4.71
C PHE A 129 -7.91 7.64 -5.82
N ASP A 130 -9.18 7.79 -6.16
CA ASP A 130 -9.80 7.06 -7.25
C ASP A 130 -9.47 7.77 -8.57
N GLN A 131 -8.65 7.12 -9.41
CA GLN A 131 -8.18 7.66 -10.68
C GLN A 131 -9.29 7.79 -11.73
N LYS A 132 -10.37 6.99 -11.63
CA LYS A 132 -11.52 7.08 -12.55
C LYS A 132 -12.45 8.21 -12.17
N LYS A 133 -12.63 8.43 -10.87
CA LYS A 133 -13.48 9.50 -10.33
C LYS A 133 -12.72 10.82 -10.15
N ASN A 134 -11.39 10.78 -10.23
CA ASN A 134 -10.49 11.91 -10.04
C ASN A 134 -10.74 12.65 -8.71
N ASN A 135 -10.91 11.87 -7.63
CA ASN A 135 -11.18 12.41 -6.30
C ASN A 135 -10.65 11.51 -5.17
N TRP A 136 -10.48 12.10 -3.99
CA TRP A 136 -10.11 11.40 -2.77
C TRP A 136 -11.33 10.84 -2.03
N PHE A 137 -11.15 9.66 -1.43
CA PHE A 137 -12.13 8.99 -0.60
C PHE A 137 -11.46 8.51 0.70
N THR A 138 -12.18 8.55 1.81
CA THR A 138 -11.75 7.94 3.09
C THR A 138 -12.65 6.76 3.43
N TRP A 139 -12.06 5.68 3.93
CA TRP A 139 -12.83 4.56 4.45
C TRP A 139 -13.37 4.87 5.85
N ASN A 140 -14.70 4.85 6.02
CA ASN A 140 -15.34 5.10 7.32
C ASN A 140 -15.69 3.81 8.10
N LYS A 141 -15.08 2.67 7.73
CA LYS A 141 -15.38 1.31 8.22
C LYS A 141 -16.60 0.62 7.60
N LEU A 142 -17.39 1.32 6.78
CA LEU A 142 -18.55 0.76 6.10
C LEU A 142 -18.51 1.01 4.58
N GLU A 143 -18.09 2.20 4.19
CA GLU A 143 -18.07 2.67 2.81
C GLU A 143 -16.96 3.70 2.56
N TRP A 144 -16.71 3.94 1.28
CA TRP A 144 -15.83 5.00 0.81
C TRP A 144 -16.60 6.32 0.82
N VAL A 145 -16.18 7.24 1.67
CA VAL A 145 -16.77 8.58 1.78
C VAL A 145 -15.94 9.54 0.92
N GLU A 146 -16.59 10.15 -0.06
CA GLU A 146 -15.98 11.13 -0.95
C GLU A 146 -15.57 12.40 -0.19
N HIS A 147 -14.38 12.90 -0.49
CA HIS A 147 -13.96 14.23 -0.04
C HIS A 147 -14.66 15.26 -0.91
N LYS A 148 -15.47 16.12 -0.27
CA LYS A 148 -15.99 17.29 -0.96
C LYS A 148 -14.83 18.21 -1.26
N LYS A 149 -14.69 18.64 -2.52
CA LYS A 149 -13.81 19.76 -2.85
C LYS A 149 -14.32 20.97 -2.07
N THR A 150 -13.55 21.42 -1.08
CA THR A 150 -13.71 22.76 -0.53
C THR A 150 -13.19 23.72 -1.57
N ASP A 151 -14.06 24.63 -2.01
CA ASP A 151 -13.74 25.74 -2.93
C ASP A 151 -12.60 26.63 -2.39
#